data_AF-A0A4Q2T0N1-F1
#
_entry.id   AF-A0A4Q2T0N1-F1
#
_cell.length_a   1.000
_cell.length_b   1.000
_cell.length_c   1.000
_cell.angle_alpha   90.00
_cell.angle_beta   90.00
_cell.angle_gamma   90.00
#
_symmetry.space_group_name_H-M   'P 1'
#
loop_
_entity.id
_entity.type
_entity.pdbx_description
1 polymer ?
#
loop_
_entity_poly.entity_id
_entity_poly.type
_entity_poly.pdbx_seq_one_letter_code
_entity_poly.pdbx_strand_id
1 'polypeptide(L)'
;MSAHARRRTARCATALAGTVVLVAAVCAGPFVAPAHTPPGAKAAPVPDDPSPPATPEPTPAPAPEWQTVFIDHFDGPAGTWPDQWHHMTGWNAAAQNGLGQLVVGHVGQIRSTPGWALPVGTQVRVSASLIMPNTGSNYAALWVQHPDAAEPREIDVIESYGPLKSAGAQLGSHVCYDETVDNGVNECDVAGLPAQLWPVTEAFPDGAKPWESFWEYHAEFTVGGESVLFEARDGSGNQAYAVTSDPDLRRVPGNAVPFHLRLSNKDVEPGNAVPGGDRYSMLVDWVAVQVMYPTAAG
;
A
#
# COMPACT_ATOMS: atom_id res chain seq x y z
N MET A 1 -47.95 -7.79 -25.01
CA MET A 1 -49.13 -7.01 -24.59
C MET A 1 -48.97 -6.78 -23.09
N SER A 2 -48.75 -5.61 -22.50
CA SER A 2 -48.99 -4.22 -22.89
C SER A 2 -47.80 -3.32 -22.47
N ALA A 3 -47.64 -2.25 -23.23
CA ALA A 3 -46.72 -1.14 -23.00
C ALA A 3 -47.36 -0.04 -22.13
N HIS A 4 -46.54 0.80 -21.48
CA HIS A 4 -46.60 2.28 -21.41
C HIS A 4 -45.51 2.77 -20.42
N ALA A 5 -44.40 3.38 -20.84
CA ALA A 5 -44.20 4.77 -21.31
C ALA A 5 -44.15 5.80 -20.15
N ARG A 6 -42.93 6.24 -19.77
CA ARG A 6 -42.25 7.52 -20.10
C ARG A 6 -42.58 8.72 -19.20
N ARG A 7 -41.52 9.36 -18.64
CA ARG A 7 -41.06 10.78 -18.79
C ARG A 7 -40.17 11.13 -17.57
N ARG A 8 -38.86 11.42 -17.74
CA ARG A 8 -38.18 12.73 -18.04
C ARG A 8 -38.62 13.83 -17.06
N THR A 9 -37.76 14.54 -16.33
CA THR A 9 -36.73 15.55 -16.73
C THR A 9 -36.03 16.03 -15.42
N ALA A 10 -34.71 16.16 -15.31
CA ALA A 10 -33.76 17.19 -15.79
C ALA A 10 -33.33 18.23 -14.73
N ARG A 11 -31.99 18.35 -14.57
CA ARG A 11 -31.16 19.55 -14.29
C ARG A 11 -31.40 20.34 -12.99
N CYS A 12 -30.32 20.61 -12.22
CA CYS A 12 -29.57 21.87 -12.29
C CYS A 12 -28.35 21.86 -11.35
N ALA A 13 -27.34 22.63 -11.74
CA ALA A 13 -26.02 22.78 -11.14
C ALA A 13 -26.01 23.58 -9.83
N THR A 14 -24.97 23.42 -9.01
CA THR A 14 -24.09 24.55 -8.62
C THR A 14 -22.81 24.03 -7.96
N ALA A 15 -21.69 24.21 -8.64
CA ALA A 15 -20.37 24.20 -8.03
C ALA A 15 -20.13 25.56 -7.38
N LEU A 16 -19.72 25.58 -6.11
CA LEU A 16 -19.18 26.76 -5.45
C LEU A 16 -17.70 26.53 -5.22
N ALA A 17 -16.90 27.30 -5.96
CA ALA A 17 -15.48 27.45 -5.77
C ALA A 17 -15.22 28.19 -4.44
N GLY A 18 -14.51 27.52 -3.52
CA GLY A 18 -13.98 28.14 -2.31
C GLY A 18 -12.52 28.49 -2.50
N THR A 19 -12.25 29.75 -2.83
CA THR A 19 -10.91 30.33 -2.83
C THR A 19 -10.42 30.48 -1.38
N VAL A 20 -9.41 29.71 -0.98
CA VAL A 20 -8.71 29.90 0.30
C VAL A 20 -7.58 30.91 0.09
N VAL A 21 -7.72 32.09 0.67
CA VAL A 21 -6.67 33.11 0.75
C VAL A 21 -5.72 32.75 1.88
N LEU A 22 -4.47 32.44 1.54
CA LEU A 22 -3.37 32.30 2.51
C LEU A 22 -2.89 33.70 2.91
N VAL A 23 -3.12 34.07 4.16
CA VAL A 23 -2.55 35.28 4.78
C VAL A 23 -1.19 34.91 5.37
N ALA A 24 -0.11 35.33 4.73
CA ALA A 24 1.23 35.26 5.29
C ALA A 24 1.42 36.37 6.34
N ALA A 25 1.45 35.99 7.62
CA ALA A 25 1.83 36.87 8.71
C ALA A 25 3.36 36.90 8.84
N VAL A 26 3.97 37.99 8.37
CA VAL A 26 5.39 38.30 8.59
C VAL A 26 5.52 38.94 9.97
N CYS A 27 6.00 38.19 10.97
CA CYS A 27 6.40 38.74 12.26
C CYS A 27 7.83 39.29 12.15
N ALA A 28 7.94 40.62 12.02
CA ALA A 28 9.18 41.34 12.23
C ALA A 28 9.47 41.40 13.75
N GLY A 29 10.50 40.68 14.19
CA GLY A 29 11.03 40.79 15.55
C GLY A 29 11.92 42.03 15.71
N PRO A 30 11.92 42.68 16.89
CA PRO A 30 12.74 43.87 17.12
C PRO A 30 14.24 43.52 17.22
N PHE A 31 15.04 44.28 16.49
CA PHE A 31 16.49 44.37 16.66
C PHE A 31 16.79 44.95 18.06
N VAL A 32 17.39 44.14 18.94
CA VAL A 32 17.96 44.61 20.20
C VAL A 32 19.45 44.90 19.97
N ALA A 33 19.83 46.16 20.09
CA ALA A 33 21.24 46.58 20.06
C ALA A 33 21.94 46.13 21.36
N PRO A 34 23.14 45.53 21.29
CA PRO A 34 23.88 45.17 22.50
C PRO A 34 24.49 46.41 23.18
N ALA A 35 24.27 46.49 24.50
CA ALA A 35 24.89 47.47 25.38
C ALA A 35 26.42 47.28 25.43
N HIS A 36 27.16 48.38 25.25
CA HIS A 36 28.60 48.43 25.45
C HIS A 36 28.94 48.24 26.94
N THR A 37 29.65 47.16 27.26
CA THR A 37 30.30 46.95 28.55
C THR A 37 31.71 47.56 28.52
N PRO A 38 32.15 48.23 29.60
CA PRO A 38 33.51 48.77 29.68
C PRO A 38 34.56 47.65 29.83
N PRO A 39 35.81 47.87 29.37
CA PRO A 39 36.86 46.87 29.43
C PRO A 39 37.30 46.61 30.87
N GLY A 40 36.99 45.41 31.36
CA GLY A 40 37.54 44.85 32.60
C GLY A 40 39.04 44.57 32.45
N ALA A 41 39.77 44.79 33.55
CA ALA A 41 41.21 44.62 33.63
C ALA A 41 41.67 43.21 33.19
N LYS A 42 42.72 43.16 32.35
CA LYS A 42 43.39 41.92 31.93
C LYS A 42 44.02 41.22 33.15
N ALA A 43 43.47 40.08 33.52
CA ALA A 43 44.17 39.11 34.36
C ALA A 43 45.34 38.49 33.58
N ALA A 44 46.44 38.20 34.29
CA ALA A 44 47.63 37.57 33.73
C ALA A 44 47.33 36.13 33.25
N PRO A 45 47.98 35.66 32.17
CA PRO A 45 47.75 34.33 31.63
C PRO A 45 48.23 33.26 32.63
N VAL A 46 47.31 32.37 33.00
CA VAL A 46 47.62 31.13 33.71
C VAL A 46 48.28 30.18 32.70
N PRO A 47 49.36 29.45 33.04
CA PRO A 47 49.95 28.47 32.14
C PRO A 47 48.92 27.39 31.77
N ASP A 48 48.71 27.16 30.48
CA ASP A 48 47.79 26.15 29.98
C ASP A 48 48.27 24.75 30.41
N ASP A 49 47.48 24.10 31.27
CA ASP A 49 47.59 22.66 31.51
C ASP A 49 47.27 21.94 30.19
N PRO A 50 48.08 20.95 29.73
CA PRO A 50 47.83 20.27 28.47
C PRO A 50 46.46 19.59 28.55
N SER A 51 45.50 20.12 27.79
CA SER A 51 44.17 19.53 27.68
C SER A 51 44.32 18.07 27.25
N PRO A 52 43.65 17.12 27.93
CA PRO A 52 43.67 15.72 27.52
C PRO A 52 43.26 15.62 26.05
N PRO A 53 43.85 14.70 25.27
CA PRO A 53 43.51 14.54 23.86
C PRO A 53 42.00 14.37 23.72
N ALA A 54 41.38 15.21 22.89
CA ALA A 54 39.96 15.16 22.65
C ALA A 54 39.58 13.73 22.23
N THR A 55 38.64 13.12 22.95
CA THR A 55 38.02 11.88 22.50
C THR A 55 37.45 12.15 21.11
N PRO A 56 37.82 11.39 20.07
CA PRO A 56 37.26 11.60 18.75
C PRO A 56 35.74 11.53 18.85
N GLU A 57 35.07 12.56 18.31
CA GLU A 57 33.61 12.55 18.26
C GLU A 57 33.15 11.29 17.52
N PRO A 58 32.17 10.55 18.06
CA PRO A 58 31.66 9.38 17.38
C PRO A 58 31.11 9.81 16.02
N THR A 59 31.55 9.11 14.97
CA THR A 59 31.03 9.34 13.63
C THR A 59 29.51 9.08 13.65
N PRO A 60 28.67 10.00 13.11
CA PRO A 60 27.24 9.79 13.04
C PRO A 60 26.93 8.45 12.34
N ALA A 61 25.98 7.69 12.87
CA ALA A 61 25.50 6.50 12.19
C ALA A 61 24.94 6.88 10.80
N PRO A 62 25.14 6.05 9.77
CA PRO A 62 24.55 6.28 8.46
C PRO A 62 23.03 6.36 8.57
N ALA A 63 22.42 7.18 7.71
CA ALA A 63 20.97 7.28 7.65
C ALA A 63 20.36 5.91 7.28
N PRO A 64 19.15 5.58 7.77
CA PRO A 64 18.44 4.38 7.35
C PRO A 64 18.22 4.39 5.83
N GLU A 65 18.48 3.26 5.17
CA GLU A 65 18.26 3.08 3.73
C GLU A 65 17.25 1.96 3.47
N TRP A 66 16.50 2.08 2.38
CA TRP A 66 15.60 1.02 1.90
C TRP A 66 16.39 -0.17 1.37
N GLN A 67 16.06 -1.36 1.85
CA GLN A 67 16.65 -2.63 1.44
C GLN A 67 15.59 -3.51 0.79
N THR A 68 15.83 -3.98 -0.43
CA THR A 68 14.95 -4.96 -1.09
C THR A 68 15.17 -6.34 -0.46
N VAL A 69 14.14 -6.88 0.21
CA VAL A 69 14.16 -8.22 0.81
C VAL A 69 13.43 -9.26 -0.04
N PHE A 70 12.69 -8.80 -1.05
CA PHE A 70 11.99 -9.63 -2.01
C PHE A 70 11.77 -8.87 -3.30
N ILE A 71 11.99 -9.54 -4.42
CA ILE A 71 11.59 -9.08 -5.74
C ILE A 71 11.34 -10.28 -6.63
N ASP A 72 10.30 -10.21 -7.44
CA ASP A 72 10.02 -11.19 -8.47
C ASP A 72 9.56 -10.46 -9.74
N HIS A 73 10.27 -10.70 -10.84
CA HIS A 73 9.98 -10.17 -12.18
C HIS A 73 9.29 -11.22 -13.06
N PHE A 74 9.07 -12.43 -12.55
CA PHE A 74 8.41 -13.52 -13.29
C PHE A 74 9.08 -13.82 -14.64
N ASP A 75 10.41 -13.77 -14.64
CA ASP A 75 11.29 -14.09 -15.76
C ASP A 75 11.41 -15.60 -15.94
N GLY A 76 10.48 -16.20 -16.66
CA GLY A 76 10.50 -17.63 -16.90
C GLY A 76 9.61 -18.08 -18.04
N PRO A 77 9.76 -19.35 -18.48
CA PRO A 77 9.06 -19.85 -19.65
C PRO A 77 7.54 -19.84 -19.47
N ALA A 78 6.82 -19.63 -20.56
CA ALA A 78 5.36 -19.67 -20.55
C ALA A 78 4.82 -21.00 -20.00
N GLY A 79 3.80 -20.92 -19.14
CA GLY A 79 3.15 -22.08 -18.51
C GLY A 79 3.87 -22.64 -17.29
N THR A 80 4.97 -22.02 -16.84
CA THR A 80 5.72 -22.49 -15.66
C THR A 80 5.27 -21.82 -14.36
N TRP A 81 5.43 -22.54 -13.25
CA TRP A 81 5.19 -22.03 -11.90
C TRP A 81 6.35 -21.12 -11.46
N PRO A 82 6.10 -20.01 -10.73
CA PRO A 82 7.17 -19.19 -10.18
C PRO A 82 7.70 -19.76 -8.85
N ASP A 83 9.02 -20.04 -8.78
CA ASP A 83 9.65 -20.78 -7.67
C ASP A 83 9.55 -20.09 -6.29
N GLN A 84 9.39 -18.77 -6.27
CA GLN A 84 9.29 -17.99 -5.04
C GLN A 84 7.89 -18.01 -4.40
N TRP A 85 6.96 -18.77 -4.97
CA TRP A 85 5.55 -18.77 -4.57
C TRP A 85 5.04 -20.14 -4.19
N HIS A 86 4.08 -20.12 -3.28
CA HIS A 86 3.32 -21.27 -2.83
C HIS A 86 1.89 -21.20 -3.38
N HIS A 87 1.44 -22.32 -3.94
CA HIS A 87 0.08 -22.51 -4.40
C HIS A 87 -0.87 -22.75 -3.23
N MET A 88 -2.02 -22.09 -3.23
CA MET A 88 -3.05 -22.32 -2.21
C MET A 88 -3.95 -23.48 -2.63
N THR A 89 -4.08 -24.50 -1.78
CA THR A 89 -4.94 -25.67 -2.01
C THR A 89 -6.38 -25.24 -2.34
N GLY A 90 -6.96 -25.81 -3.39
CA GLY A 90 -8.34 -25.51 -3.82
C GLY A 90 -8.46 -24.35 -4.82
N TRP A 91 -7.36 -23.67 -5.15
CA TRP A 91 -7.33 -22.57 -6.12
C TRP A 91 -6.67 -23.00 -7.43
N ASN A 92 -6.91 -22.27 -8.51
CA ASN A 92 -6.17 -22.42 -9.76
C ASN A 92 -4.73 -21.92 -9.62
N ALA A 93 -3.82 -22.52 -10.38
CA ALA A 93 -2.42 -22.10 -10.40
C ALA A 93 -2.23 -20.78 -11.14
N ALA A 94 -1.32 -19.94 -10.65
CA ALA A 94 -0.72 -18.89 -11.45
C ALA A 94 0.38 -19.47 -12.35
N ALA A 95 0.61 -18.86 -13.51
CA ALA A 95 1.63 -19.30 -14.44
C ALA A 95 2.31 -18.12 -15.12
N GLN A 96 3.61 -18.25 -15.36
CA GLN A 96 4.37 -17.28 -16.13
C GLN A 96 3.91 -17.30 -17.59
N ASN A 97 3.89 -16.15 -18.28
CA ASN A 97 3.46 -16.08 -19.68
C ASN A 97 4.61 -16.05 -20.70
N GLY A 98 5.87 -16.11 -20.24
CA GLY A 98 7.05 -16.03 -21.11
C GLY A 98 7.43 -14.63 -21.57
N LEU A 99 6.77 -13.59 -21.05
CA LEU A 99 7.00 -12.17 -21.38
C LEU A 99 7.49 -11.36 -20.16
N GLY A 100 8.02 -12.02 -19.12
CA GLY A 100 8.39 -11.37 -17.85
C GLY A 100 7.16 -10.98 -17.03
N GLN A 101 6.12 -11.82 -17.04
CA GLN A 101 4.89 -11.55 -16.31
C GLN A 101 4.27 -12.83 -15.76
N LEU A 102 3.57 -12.69 -14.64
CA LEU A 102 2.72 -13.71 -14.06
C LEU A 102 1.25 -13.49 -14.46
N VAL A 103 0.60 -14.57 -14.89
CA VAL A 103 -0.84 -14.64 -15.05
C VAL A 103 -1.43 -15.25 -13.78
N VAL A 104 -2.14 -14.44 -12.99
CA VAL A 104 -2.99 -14.93 -11.90
C VAL A 104 -4.38 -15.16 -12.49
N GLY A 105 -4.60 -16.42 -12.89
CA GLY A 105 -5.82 -16.85 -13.57
C GLY A 105 -7.09 -16.66 -12.74
N HIS A 106 -8.23 -16.89 -13.37
CA HIS A 106 -9.53 -16.90 -12.72
C HIS A 106 -9.55 -17.93 -11.57
N VAL A 107 -10.06 -17.55 -10.40
CA VAL A 107 -10.05 -18.38 -9.17
C VAL A 107 -8.62 -18.81 -8.79
N GLY A 108 -7.65 -17.90 -8.93
CA GLY A 108 -6.25 -18.14 -8.55
C GLY A 108 -5.91 -17.50 -7.21
N GLN A 109 -5.13 -18.18 -6.38
CA GLN A 109 -4.54 -17.59 -5.18
C GLN A 109 -3.16 -18.18 -4.90
N ILE A 110 -2.20 -17.31 -4.67
CA ILE A 110 -0.82 -17.68 -4.35
C ILE A 110 -0.28 -16.77 -3.24
N ARG A 111 0.71 -17.27 -2.50
CA ARG A 111 1.43 -16.50 -1.50
C ARG A 111 2.94 -16.61 -1.69
N SER A 112 3.69 -15.62 -1.26
CA SER A 112 5.15 -15.71 -1.22
C SER A 112 5.57 -16.89 -0.33
N THR A 113 6.49 -17.72 -0.83
CA THR A 113 7.17 -18.75 -0.05
C THR A 113 7.95 -18.13 1.12
N PRO A 114 8.76 -17.08 0.92
CA PRO A 114 9.30 -16.33 2.04
C PRO A 114 8.18 -15.58 2.76
N GLY A 115 8.20 -15.64 4.09
CA GLY A 115 7.50 -14.69 4.97
C GLY A 115 8.53 -13.87 5.73
N TRP A 116 8.16 -12.66 6.14
CA TRP A 116 9.08 -11.74 6.82
C TRP A 116 8.64 -11.46 8.26
N ALA A 117 9.44 -11.94 9.22
CA ALA A 117 9.34 -11.54 10.62
C ALA A 117 10.28 -10.34 10.83
N LEU A 118 9.70 -9.15 10.98
CA LEU A 118 10.45 -7.89 11.07
C LEU A 118 10.30 -7.27 12.47
N PRO A 119 11.33 -6.60 13.02
CA PRO A 119 11.22 -5.88 14.28
C PRO A 119 10.16 -4.76 14.24
N VAL A 120 9.50 -4.48 15.38
CA VAL A 120 8.66 -3.28 15.54
C VAL A 120 9.47 -2.04 15.19
N GLY A 121 8.84 -1.09 14.49
CA GLY A 121 9.49 0.12 14.00
C GLY A 121 10.17 -0.03 12.64
N THR A 122 10.21 -1.24 12.06
CA THR A 122 10.66 -1.42 10.67
C THR A 122 9.63 -0.80 9.73
N GLN A 123 10.06 0.11 8.86
CA GLN A 123 9.22 0.58 7.76
C GLN A 123 9.26 -0.46 6.64
N VAL A 124 8.10 -0.75 6.07
CA VAL A 124 7.90 -1.73 4.99
C VAL A 124 7.23 -1.01 3.85
N ARG A 125 7.71 -1.25 2.63
CA ARG A 125 7.07 -0.86 1.39
C ARG A 125 6.81 -2.11 0.57
N VAL A 126 5.54 -2.36 0.27
CA VAL A 126 5.12 -3.36 -0.71
C VAL A 126 4.76 -2.65 -1.99
N SER A 127 5.34 -3.10 -3.11
CA SER A 127 5.16 -2.49 -4.41
C SER A 127 4.86 -3.55 -5.47
N ALA A 128 4.05 -3.23 -6.47
CA ALA A 128 3.86 -4.08 -7.64
C ALA A 128 3.46 -3.28 -8.87
N SER A 129 3.84 -3.76 -10.04
CA SER A 129 3.28 -3.32 -11.33
C SER A 129 2.31 -4.40 -11.82
N LEU A 130 1.03 -4.05 -11.94
CA LEU A 130 0.00 -4.99 -12.36
C LEU A 130 -1.11 -4.33 -13.19
N ILE A 131 -1.86 -5.18 -13.88
CA ILE A 131 -3.10 -4.84 -14.56
C ILE A 131 -4.21 -5.79 -14.10
N MET A 132 -5.34 -5.20 -13.71
CA MET A 132 -6.46 -5.91 -13.11
C MET A 132 -7.36 -6.58 -14.16
N PRO A 133 -8.16 -7.59 -13.80
CA PRO A 133 -9.22 -8.11 -14.67
C PRO A 133 -10.17 -6.99 -15.13
N ASN A 134 -10.74 -7.13 -16.32
CA ASN A 134 -11.72 -6.16 -16.87
C ASN A 134 -13.16 -6.70 -16.91
N THR A 135 -13.44 -7.79 -16.20
CA THR A 135 -14.76 -8.40 -16.10
C THR A 135 -15.51 -7.86 -14.88
N GLY A 136 -16.79 -8.20 -14.74
CA GLY A 136 -17.57 -7.96 -13.52
C GLY A 136 -17.87 -9.22 -12.72
N SER A 137 -17.25 -10.35 -13.08
CA SER A 137 -17.53 -11.68 -12.53
C SER A 137 -16.47 -12.17 -11.54
N ASN A 138 -15.31 -11.52 -11.49
CA ASN A 138 -14.24 -11.84 -10.56
C ASN A 138 -13.61 -10.55 -10.02
N TYR A 139 -12.89 -10.67 -8.91
CA TYR A 139 -12.13 -9.58 -8.32
C TYR A 139 -10.71 -10.04 -8.02
N ALA A 140 -9.73 -9.17 -8.27
CA ALA A 140 -8.32 -9.47 -8.03
C ALA A 140 -7.72 -8.52 -7.01
N ALA A 141 -6.76 -9.03 -6.23
CA ALA A 141 -6.11 -8.27 -5.18
C ALA A 141 -4.62 -8.58 -5.06
N LEU A 142 -3.88 -7.54 -4.66
CA LEU A 142 -2.53 -7.60 -4.10
C LEU A 142 -2.63 -7.19 -2.64
N TRP A 143 -2.16 -8.06 -1.75
CA TRP A 143 -2.36 -7.86 -0.32
C TRP A 143 -1.28 -8.52 0.52
N VAL A 144 -1.17 -8.07 1.76
CA VAL A 144 -0.27 -8.62 2.77
C VAL A 144 -1.10 -9.17 3.91
N GLN A 145 -0.74 -10.36 4.38
CA GLN A 145 -1.45 -11.01 5.48
C GLN A 145 -0.50 -11.48 6.57
N HIS A 146 -0.90 -11.25 7.82
CA HIS A 146 -0.37 -11.97 8.96
C HIS A 146 -0.98 -13.37 9.01
N PRO A 147 -0.20 -14.47 9.05
CA PRO A 147 -0.71 -15.83 8.86
C PRO A 147 -1.41 -16.39 10.10
N ASP A 148 -1.31 -15.74 11.25
CA ASP A 148 -2.01 -16.16 12.46
C ASP A 148 -3.49 -15.75 12.39
N ALA A 149 -4.39 -16.75 12.38
CA ALA A 149 -5.82 -16.53 12.43
C ALA A 149 -6.30 -15.81 13.70
N ALA A 150 -5.51 -15.85 14.80
CA ALA A 150 -5.79 -15.09 16.02
C ALA A 150 -5.39 -13.61 15.91
N GLU A 151 -4.56 -13.25 14.94
CA GLU A 151 -4.18 -11.87 14.61
C GLU A 151 -4.38 -11.61 13.11
N PRO A 152 -5.64 -11.51 12.66
CA PRO A 152 -5.97 -11.49 11.24
C PRO A 152 -5.81 -10.08 10.66
N ARG A 153 -4.56 -9.62 10.58
CA ARG A 153 -4.22 -8.29 10.07
C ARG A 153 -3.90 -8.39 8.59
N GLU A 154 -4.59 -7.59 7.81
CA GLU A 154 -4.50 -7.62 6.36
C GLU A 154 -4.48 -6.20 5.78
N ILE A 155 -3.59 -6.01 4.81
CA ILE A 155 -3.43 -4.75 4.09
C ILE A 155 -3.63 -5.04 2.61
N ASP A 156 -4.69 -4.48 2.03
CA ASP A 156 -4.98 -4.56 0.61
C ASP A 156 -4.35 -3.37 -0.09
N VAL A 157 -3.20 -3.63 -0.72
CA VAL A 157 -2.48 -2.63 -1.50
C VAL A 157 -3.38 -2.12 -2.62
N ILE A 158 -4.07 -3.05 -3.29
CA ILE A 158 -5.10 -2.76 -4.29
C ILE A 158 -6.00 -3.98 -4.46
N GLU A 159 -7.31 -3.75 -4.53
CA GLU A 159 -8.34 -4.71 -4.92
C GLU A 159 -9.17 -4.13 -6.07
N SER A 160 -9.55 -4.94 -7.05
CA SER A 160 -10.42 -4.50 -8.14
C SER A 160 -11.48 -5.54 -8.51
N TYR A 161 -12.71 -5.05 -8.59
CA TYR A 161 -13.90 -5.73 -9.07
C TYR A 161 -14.18 -5.47 -10.57
N GLY A 162 -13.24 -4.80 -11.25
CA GLY A 162 -13.32 -4.44 -12.67
C GLY A 162 -14.28 -3.29 -13.00
N PRO A 163 -14.38 -2.90 -14.29
CA PRO A 163 -15.11 -1.71 -14.75
C PRO A 163 -16.62 -1.79 -14.58
N LEU A 164 -17.16 -2.99 -14.40
CA LEU A 164 -18.60 -3.24 -14.48
C LEU A 164 -19.31 -3.15 -13.13
N LYS A 165 -18.56 -2.87 -12.06
CA LYS A 165 -19.06 -2.73 -10.70
C LYS A 165 -18.81 -1.34 -10.17
N SER A 166 -19.74 -0.84 -9.36
CA SER A 166 -19.68 0.52 -8.80
C SER A 166 -18.48 0.75 -7.87
N ALA A 167 -17.98 -0.31 -7.23
CA ALA A 167 -16.76 -0.24 -6.44
C ALA A 167 -15.52 -0.04 -7.32
N GLY A 168 -15.49 -0.63 -8.51
CA GLY A 168 -14.36 -0.61 -9.44
C GLY A 168 -13.07 -1.09 -8.78
N ALA A 169 -12.11 -0.19 -8.58
CA ALA A 169 -10.91 -0.39 -7.79
C ALA A 169 -11.02 0.26 -6.41
N GLN A 170 -10.49 -0.43 -5.40
CA GLN A 170 -10.41 0.03 -4.02
C GLN A 170 -9.08 -0.35 -3.38
N LEU A 171 -8.71 0.36 -2.33
CA LEU A 171 -7.60 0.02 -1.45
C LEU A 171 -8.13 -0.08 -0.03
N GLY A 172 -7.40 -0.75 0.85
CA GLY A 172 -7.90 -0.88 2.21
C GLY A 172 -7.06 -1.68 3.16
N SER A 173 -7.66 -1.90 4.33
CA SER A 173 -7.13 -2.80 5.33
C SER A 173 -8.26 -3.49 6.07
N HIS A 174 -7.96 -4.70 6.49
CA HIS A 174 -8.88 -5.67 7.04
C HIS A 174 -8.35 -6.13 8.40
N VAL A 175 -9.28 -6.40 9.31
CA VAL A 175 -9.01 -7.06 10.59
C VAL A 175 -9.78 -8.38 10.60
N CYS A 176 -9.55 -9.20 9.57
CA CYS A 176 -10.23 -10.46 9.27
C CYS A 176 -9.36 -11.36 8.39
N TYR A 177 -9.67 -12.66 8.37
CA TYR A 177 -8.88 -13.69 7.70
C TYR A 177 -9.70 -14.29 6.57
N ASP A 178 -9.21 -14.22 5.34
CA ASP A 178 -9.88 -14.76 4.16
C ASP A 178 -9.54 -16.25 3.88
N GLU A 179 -9.13 -17.03 4.90
CA GLU A 179 -8.87 -18.48 4.73
C GLU A 179 -9.80 -19.41 5.52
N THR A 180 -10.81 -18.92 6.24
CA THR A 180 -11.75 -19.85 6.90
C THR A 180 -12.84 -20.31 5.95
N VAL A 181 -12.50 -21.39 5.21
CA VAL A 181 -13.37 -22.47 4.74
C VAL A 181 -14.88 -22.21 4.91
N ASP A 182 -15.51 -21.71 3.85
CA ASP A 182 -16.83 -22.16 3.39
C ASP A 182 -18.01 -22.05 4.38
N ASN A 183 -18.11 -20.97 5.16
CA ASN A 183 -19.24 -20.79 6.10
C ASN A 183 -20.16 -19.59 5.82
N GLY A 184 -19.94 -18.82 4.76
CA GLY A 184 -20.82 -17.70 4.40
C GLY A 184 -20.90 -16.61 5.47
N VAL A 185 -19.86 -16.46 6.29
CA VAL A 185 -19.79 -15.43 7.32
C VAL A 185 -18.79 -14.37 6.85
N ASN A 186 -19.21 -13.11 6.83
CA ASN A 186 -18.28 -11.99 6.65
C ASN A 186 -17.35 -11.97 7.88
N GLU A 187 -16.15 -12.53 7.76
CA GLU A 187 -15.21 -12.71 8.88
C GLU A 187 -14.84 -11.37 9.53
N CYS A 188 -14.90 -10.27 8.76
CA CYS A 188 -14.70 -8.91 9.24
C CYS A 188 -15.83 -8.44 10.17
N ASP A 189 -17.07 -8.83 9.88
CA ASP A 189 -18.22 -8.50 10.73
C ASP A 189 -18.17 -9.26 12.06
N VAL A 190 -17.63 -10.49 12.08
CA VAL A 190 -17.48 -11.32 13.30
C VAL A 190 -16.38 -10.80 14.21
N ALA A 191 -15.30 -10.27 13.64
CA ALA A 191 -14.27 -9.56 14.40
C ALA A 191 -14.79 -8.25 15.04
N GLY A 192 -16.01 -7.82 14.68
CA GLY A 192 -16.65 -6.61 15.18
C GLY A 192 -16.01 -5.33 14.67
N LEU A 193 -15.20 -5.43 13.60
CA LEU A 193 -14.41 -4.34 13.06
C LEU A 193 -14.58 -4.31 11.54
N PRO A 194 -15.33 -3.33 11.00
CA PRO A 194 -15.55 -3.26 9.57
C PRO A 194 -14.24 -3.04 8.83
N ALA A 195 -14.16 -3.61 7.63
CA ALA A 195 -13.12 -3.29 6.67
C ALA A 195 -13.08 -1.78 6.43
N GLN A 196 -11.87 -1.25 6.26
CA GLN A 196 -11.68 0.14 5.88
C GLN A 196 -11.27 0.17 4.41
N LEU A 197 -12.26 0.42 3.56
CA LEU A 197 -12.13 0.37 2.11
C LEU A 197 -12.38 1.75 1.52
N TRP A 198 -11.52 2.16 0.60
CA TRP A 198 -11.68 3.41 -0.14
C TRP A 198 -11.81 3.13 -1.62
N PRO A 199 -12.92 3.51 -2.27
CA PRO A 199 -13.02 3.44 -3.71
C PRO A 199 -12.05 4.46 -4.34
N VAL A 200 -11.20 4.00 -5.25
CA VAL A 200 -10.19 4.83 -5.92
C VAL A 200 -10.34 4.86 -7.44
N THR A 201 -11.37 4.23 -8.00
CA THR A 201 -11.64 4.20 -9.44
C THR A 201 -11.59 5.57 -10.13
N GLU A 202 -12.13 6.60 -9.48
CA GLU A 202 -12.20 7.96 -10.02
C GLU A 202 -10.86 8.70 -9.99
N ALA A 203 -9.87 8.20 -9.23
CA ALA A 203 -8.53 8.76 -9.19
C ALA A 203 -7.72 8.46 -10.47
N PHE A 204 -8.12 7.42 -11.22
CA PHE A 204 -7.46 7.02 -12.46
C PHE A 204 -8.03 7.79 -13.66
N PRO A 205 -7.19 8.27 -14.59
CA PRO A 205 -7.66 8.87 -15.84
C PRO A 205 -8.48 7.89 -16.70
N ASP A 206 -9.40 8.41 -17.50
CA ASP A 206 -10.09 7.62 -18.53
C ASP A 206 -9.10 7.12 -19.57
N GLY A 207 -9.21 5.84 -19.97
CA GLY A 207 -8.26 5.19 -20.87
C GLY A 207 -6.97 4.71 -20.18
N ALA A 208 -6.84 4.94 -18.87
CA ALA A 208 -5.77 4.43 -18.03
C ALA A 208 -6.31 3.90 -16.70
N LYS A 209 -7.50 3.30 -16.69
CA LYS A 209 -8.04 2.64 -15.49
C LYS A 209 -7.18 1.40 -15.13
N PRO A 210 -7.30 0.86 -13.89
CA PRO A 210 -6.53 -0.31 -13.44
C PRO A 210 -6.62 -1.57 -14.32
N TRP A 211 -7.65 -1.66 -15.16
CA TRP A 211 -7.89 -2.73 -16.11
C TRP A 211 -7.58 -2.34 -17.56
N GLU A 212 -6.91 -1.22 -17.80
CA GLU A 212 -6.56 -0.74 -19.15
C GLU A 212 -5.04 -0.69 -19.33
N SER A 213 -4.30 -0.34 -18.28
CA SER A 213 -2.85 -0.21 -18.30
C SER A 213 -2.20 -0.79 -17.05
N PHE A 214 -0.89 -0.97 -17.10
CA PHE A 214 -0.09 -1.21 -15.90
C PHE A 214 -0.07 0.04 -15.02
N TRP A 215 -0.19 -0.21 -13.72
CA TRP A 215 0.01 0.78 -12.66
C TRP A 215 0.93 0.20 -11.61
N GLU A 216 1.80 1.05 -11.08
CA GLU A 216 2.61 0.76 -9.91
C GLU A 216 1.83 1.10 -8.66
N TYR A 217 1.54 0.12 -7.83
CA TYR A 217 0.84 0.27 -6.56
C TYR A 217 1.82 0.14 -5.42
N HIS A 218 1.64 0.97 -4.39
CA HIS A 218 2.47 0.95 -3.19
C HIS A 218 1.61 0.95 -1.93
N ALA A 219 2.04 0.18 -0.92
CA ALA A 219 1.61 0.32 0.46
C ALA A 219 2.84 0.45 1.36
N GLU A 220 2.92 1.54 2.12
CA GLU A 220 3.96 1.80 3.11
C GLU A 220 3.38 1.78 4.52
N PHE A 221 4.01 1.05 5.43
CA PHE A 221 3.59 0.96 6.82
C PHE A 221 4.77 0.70 7.75
N THR A 222 4.59 0.97 9.04
CA THR A 222 5.57 0.62 10.07
C THR A 222 5.09 -0.59 10.85
N VAL A 223 5.91 -1.63 11.00
CA VAL A 223 5.56 -2.81 11.83
C VAL A 223 5.22 -2.37 13.24
N GLY A 224 4.03 -2.74 13.72
CA GLY A 224 3.45 -2.27 15.00
C GLY A 224 2.94 -0.82 15.01
N GLY A 225 2.92 -0.16 13.86
CA GLY A 225 2.31 1.15 13.66
C GLY A 225 0.80 1.08 13.48
N GLU A 226 0.20 2.24 13.20
CA GLU A 226 -1.27 2.41 13.15
C GLU A 226 -1.80 2.84 11.78
N SER A 227 -0.94 3.27 10.87
CA SER A 227 -1.38 3.78 9.56
C SER A 227 -0.63 3.10 8.42
N VAL A 228 -1.28 3.10 7.26
CA VAL A 228 -0.73 2.67 5.98
C VAL A 228 -0.87 3.81 4.98
N LEU A 229 0.20 4.16 4.28
CA LEU A 229 0.16 5.05 3.12
C LEU A 229 0.01 4.20 1.86
N PHE A 230 -1.00 4.49 1.06
CA PHE A 230 -1.24 3.85 -0.22
C PHE A 230 -0.99 4.84 -1.35
N GLU A 231 -0.29 4.40 -2.40
CA GLU A 231 -0.07 5.20 -3.61
C GLU A 231 -0.30 4.37 -4.87
N ALA A 232 -0.65 5.04 -5.97
CA ALA A 232 -0.59 4.46 -7.31
C ALA A 232 0.04 5.44 -8.30
N ARG A 233 0.92 4.94 -9.16
CA ARG A 233 1.65 5.70 -10.18
C ARG A 233 1.61 5.00 -11.55
N ASP A 234 1.57 5.76 -12.63
CA ASP A 234 1.71 5.19 -13.98
C ASP A 234 3.19 4.94 -14.32
N GLY A 235 3.45 4.29 -15.45
CA GLY A 235 4.83 4.03 -15.92
C GLY A 235 5.64 5.28 -16.29
N SER A 236 5.05 6.48 -16.22
CA SER A 236 5.74 7.77 -16.35
C SER A 236 5.96 8.45 -14.99
N GLY A 237 5.55 7.82 -13.89
CA GLY A 237 5.66 8.33 -12.53
C GLY A 237 4.53 9.29 -12.11
N ASN A 238 3.49 9.48 -12.94
CA ASN A 238 2.35 10.32 -12.56
C ASN A 238 1.50 9.62 -11.52
N GLN A 239 1.23 10.32 -10.42
CA GLN A 239 0.50 9.77 -9.29
C GLN A 239 -1.02 9.91 -9.50
N ALA A 240 -1.76 8.80 -9.41
CA ALA A 240 -3.22 8.80 -9.41
C ALA A 240 -3.78 9.17 -8.04
N TYR A 241 -3.24 8.58 -6.97
CA TYR A 241 -3.61 8.89 -5.60
C TYR A 241 -2.43 8.72 -4.63
N ALA A 242 -2.52 9.40 -3.49
CA ALA A 242 -1.83 9.05 -2.25
C ALA A 242 -2.83 9.22 -1.09
N VAL A 243 -3.08 8.15 -0.34
CA VAL A 243 -4.08 8.11 0.74
C VAL A 243 -3.45 7.45 1.95
N THR A 244 -3.56 8.09 3.11
CA THR A 244 -3.16 7.48 4.39
C THR A 244 -4.41 6.97 5.11
N SER A 245 -4.36 5.73 5.60
CA SER A 245 -5.44 5.17 6.43
C SER A 245 -5.61 5.94 7.74
N ASP A 246 -6.81 5.89 8.30
CA ASP A 246 -6.99 6.35 9.68
C ASP A 246 -6.13 5.47 10.62
N PRO A 247 -5.56 6.05 11.69
CA PRO A 247 -4.82 5.31 12.70
C PRO A 247 -5.62 4.19 13.38
N ASP A 248 -5.12 2.95 13.29
CA ASP A 248 -5.56 1.77 14.03
C ASP A 248 -4.44 0.73 14.15
N LEU A 249 -3.92 0.55 15.36
CA LEU A 249 -2.84 -0.39 15.69
C LEU A 249 -3.13 -1.87 15.37
N ARG A 250 -4.37 -2.22 15.06
CA ARG A 250 -4.78 -3.59 14.70
C ARG A 250 -4.61 -3.89 13.21
N ARG A 251 -4.38 -2.88 12.37
CA ARG A 251 -4.37 -3.01 10.91
C ARG A 251 -3.00 -3.39 10.34
N VAL A 252 -1.94 -3.10 11.08
CA VAL A 252 -0.56 -3.34 10.62
C VAL A 252 0.02 -4.57 11.31
N PRO A 253 0.72 -5.48 10.61
CA PRO A 253 1.37 -6.64 11.20
C PRO A 253 2.23 -6.32 12.44
N GLY A 254 2.13 -7.17 13.46
CA GLY A 254 3.02 -7.19 14.63
C GLY A 254 4.30 -7.99 14.36
N ASN A 255 5.34 -7.78 15.16
CA ASN A 255 6.67 -8.40 14.98
C ASN A 255 6.74 -9.90 15.32
N ALA A 256 5.63 -10.54 15.69
CA ALA A 256 5.63 -11.86 16.29
C ALA A 256 5.54 -13.01 15.28
N VAL A 257 5.00 -12.80 14.08
CA VAL A 257 4.83 -13.85 13.06
C VAL A 257 5.16 -13.29 11.66
N PRO A 258 5.75 -14.09 10.74
CA PRO A 258 6.08 -13.61 9.41
C PRO A 258 4.84 -13.20 8.62
N PHE A 259 4.78 -12.01 8.04
CA PHE A 259 3.73 -11.69 7.07
C PHE A 259 4.11 -12.20 5.67
N HIS A 260 3.10 -12.48 4.85
CA HIS A 260 3.27 -12.96 3.48
C HIS A 260 2.63 -12.00 2.48
N LEU A 261 3.25 -11.90 1.30
CA LEU A 261 2.64 -11.25 0.14
C LEU A 261 1.69 -12.21 -0.53
N ARG A 262 0.54 -11.73 -0.98
CA ARG A 262 -0.47 -12.53 -1.68
C ARG A 262 -0.96 -11.86 -2.94
N LEU A 263 -1.24 -12.71 -3.92
CA LEU A 263 -1.92 -12.37 -5.15
C LEU A 263 -3.13 -13.28 -5.27
N SER A 264 -4.31 -12.69 -5.46
CA SER A 264 -5.55 -13.44 -5.60
C SER A 264 -6.41 -12.91 -6.73
N ASN A 265 -7.26 -13.78 -7.24
CA ASN A 265 -8.27 -13.48 -8.23
C ASN A 265 -9.44 -14.44 -8.02
N LYS A 266 -10.54 -13.94 -7.48
CA LYS A 266 -11.63 -14.73 -6.90
C LYS A 266 -12.93 -14.47 -7.63
N ASP A 267 -13.82 -15.45 -7.61
CA ASP A 267 -15.18 -15.24 -8.11
C ASP A 267 -15.94 -14.24 -7.25
N VAL A 268 -16.71 -13.40 -7.92
CA VAL A 268 -17.79 -12.68 -7.27
C VAL A 268 -18.95 -13.66 -7.07
N GLU A 269 -19.70 -13.49 -5.98
CA GLU A 269 -20.96 -14.22 -5.79
C GLU A 269 -21.87 -14.17 -7.04
N PRO A 270 -22.50 -15.27 -7.46
CA PRO A 270 -23.24 -15.33 -8.72
C PRO A 270 -24.31 -14.24 -8.89
N GLY A 271 -24.96 -13.79 -7.81
CA GLY A 271 -25.95 -12.71 -7.84
C GLY A 271 -25.38 -11.31 -8.08
N ASN A 272 -24.07 -11.14 -7.84
CA ASN A 272 -23.33 -9.88 -7.98
C ASN A 272 -22.46 -9.85 -9.26
N ALA A 273 -22.40 -10.94 -10.02
CA ALA A 273 -21.62 -11.02 -11.25
C ALA A 273 -22.27 -10.20 -12.37
N VAL A 274 -21.47 -9.37 -13.04
CA VAL A 274 -21.93 -8.56 -14.19
C VAL A 274 -21.32 -9.10 -15.49
N PRO A 275 -22.13 -9.47 -16.49
CA PRO A 275 -21.62 -9.94 -17.78
C PRO A 275 -20.83 -8.85 -18.53
N GLY A 276 -19.67 -9.23 -19.07
CA GLY A 276 -18.83 -8.37 -19.90
C GLY A 276 -17.34 -8.50 -19.56
N GLY A 277 -16.51 -7.77 -20.30
CA GLY A 277 -15.06 -7.92 -20.25
C GLY A 277 -14.56 -9.16 -21.01
N ASP A 278 -13.24 -9.25 -21.15
CA ASP A 278 -12.56 -10.32 -21.88
C ASP A 278 -11.27 -10.82 -21.20
N ARG A 279 -10.73 -10.07 -20.23
CA ARG A 279 -9.60 -10.46 -19.39
C ARG A 279 -10.07 -10.81 -17.99
N TYR A 280 -10.16 -12.12 -17.73
CA TYR A 280 -10.47 -12.68 -16.42
C TYR A 280 -9.26 -12.75 -15.48
N SER A 281 -8.03 -12.64 -16.00
CA SER A 281 -6.81 -12.75 -15.20
C SER A 281 -6.27 -11.39 -14.76
N MET A 282 -5.59 -11.38 -13.62
CA MET A 282 -4.65 -10.31 -13.28
C MET A 282 -3.30 -10.63 -13.94
N LEU A 283 -2.68 -9.65 -14.60
CA LEU A 283 -1.28 -9.78 -15.05
C LEU A 283 -0.39 -8.98 -14.12
N VAL A 284 0.71 -9.58 -13.68
CA VAL A 284 1.66 -8.97 -12.76
C VAL A 284 3.01 -8.94 -13.46
N ASP A 285 3.56 -7.75 -13.63
CA ASP A 285 4.86 -7.52 -14.25
C ASP A 285 5.98 -7.74 -13.23
N TRP A 286 5.85 -7.14 -12.05
CA TRP A 286 6.76 -7.41 -10.95
C TRP A 286 6.09 -7.14 -9.60
N VAL A 287 6.66 -7.73 -8.55
CA VAL A 287 6.36 -7.38 -7.16
C VAL A 287 7.66 -7.19 -6.38
N ALA A 288 7.63 -6.35 -5.34
CA ALA A 288 8.76 -6.12 -4.46
C ALA A 288 8.32 -5.86 -3.01
N VAL A 289 9.16 -6.30 -2.06
CA VAL A 289 9.08 -5.90 -0.66
C VAL A 289 10.40 -5.25 -0.28
N GLN A 290 10.32 -4.01 0.19
CA GLN A 290 11.45 -3.25 0.69
C GLN A 290 11.25 -2.95 2.16
N VAL A 291 12.35 -2.89 2.92
CA VAL A 291 12.32 -2.60 4.35
C VAL A 291 13.37 -1.56 4.71
N MET A 292 13.08 -0.77 5.74
CA MET A 292 14.03 0.13 6.37
C MET A 292 13.98 -0.13 7.87
N TYR A 293 15.04 -0.76 8.39
CA TYR A 293 15.15 -1.14 9.79
C TYR A 293 15.30 0.08 10.70
N PRO A 294 14.76 0.03 11.95
CA PRO A 294 14.97 1.10 12.91
C PRO A 294 16.47 1.24 13.20
N THR A 295 16.98 2.47 13.23
CA THR A 295 18.32 2.73 13.77
C THR A 295 18.34 2.35 15.25
N ALA A 296 19.39 1.64 15.66
CA ALA A 296 19.57 1.33 17.08
C ALA A 296 19.52 2.64 17.89
N ALA A 297 18.66 2.69 18.90
CA ALA A 297 18.70 3.77 19.87
C ALA A 297 20.07 3.70 20.56
N GLY A 298 20.95 4.65 20.22
CA GLY A 298 22.25 4.82 20.87
C GLY A 298 22.13 5.33 22.30
#